data_AF-A0A925G5X0-F1
#
_entry.id   AF-A0A925G5X0-F1
#
_cell.length_a   1.000
_cell.length_b   1.000
_cell.length_c   1.000
_cell.angle_alpha   90.00
_cell.angle_beta   90.00
_cell.angle_gamma   90.00
#
_symmetry.space_group_name_H-M   'P 1'
#
loop_
_entity.id
_entity.type
_entity.pdbx_description
1 polymer ?
#
loop_
_entity_poly.entity_id
_entity_poly.type
_entity_poly.pdbx_seq_one_letter_code
_entity_poly.pdbx_strand_id
1 'polypeptide(L)' 'ERKSENAQDKRYSKKEYSYTSFVRSFTLPETANQEKIDAEYVDGILTITVSKKEEAKFLTREISVK' A
#
# COMPACT_ATOMS: atom_id res chain seq x y z
N GLU A 1 -11.77 -2.98 -19.47
CA GLU A 1 -11.20 -2.43 -20.72
C GLU A 1 -10.21 -1.33 -20.37
N ARG A 2 -9.03 -1.26 -21.01
CA ARG A 2 -8.01 -0.23 -20.72
C ARG A 2 -7.91 0.70 -21.94
N LYS A 3 -8.55 1.86 -21.86
CA LYS A 3 -8.59 2.87 -22.93
C LYS A 3 -7.40 3.80 -22.75
N SER A 4 -6.42 3.72 -23.65
CA SER A 4 -5.25 4.62 -23.69
C SER A 4 -5.62 5.89 -24.45
N GLU A 5 -6.19 6.88 -23.77
CA GLU A 5 -6.34 8.23 -24.31
C GLU A 5 -4.96 8.90 -24.28
N ASN A 6 -4.50 9.45 -25.42
CA ASN A 6 -3.17 10.04 -25.70
C ASN A 6 -2.07 9.11 -26.26
N ALA A 7 -2.43 8.20 -27.16
CA ALA A 7 -1.48 7.53 -28.07
C ALA A 7 -1.42 8.20 -29.47
N GLN A 8 -1.67 9.51 -29.57
CA GLN A 8 -1.49 10.23 -30.84
C GLN A 8 0.02 10.48 -31.08
N ASP A 9 0.55 9.84 -32.12
CA ASP A 9 1.78 10.14 -32.86
C ASP A 9 3.19 9.86 -32.27
N LYS A 10 3.38 8.76 -31.53
CA LYS A 10 4.75 8.21 -31.36
C LYS A 10 4.80 6.73 -31.71
N ARG A 11 5.53 6.41 -32.79
CA ARG A 11 5.76 5.04 -33.28
C ARG A 11 7.00 4.48 -32.59
N TYR A 12 6.81 3.48 -31.74
CA TYR A 12 7.90 2.81 -31.03
C TYR A 12 8.17 1.44 -31.65
N SER A 13 9.45 1.05 -31.83
CA SER A 13 9.80 -0.33 -32.20
C SER A 13 9.66 -1.29 -31.02
N LYS A 14 9.82 -0.80 -29.78
CA LYS A 14 9.62 -1.56 -28.53
C LYS A 14 9.19 -0.63 -27.40
N LYS A 15 8.24 -1.07 -26.56
CA LYS A 15 7.76 -0.36 -25.37
C LYS A 15 7.57 -1.36 -24.22
N GLU A 16 8.38 -1.24 -23.17
CA GLU A 16 8.39 -2.18 -22.03
C GLU A 16 7.65 -1.65 -20.79
N TYR A 17 7.23 -0.38 -20.82
CA TYR A 17 6.51 0.28 -19.73
C TYR A 17 5.19 0.87 -20.22
N SER A 18 4.21 0.91 -19.32
CA SER A 18 2.89 1.46 -19.60
C SER A 18 2.51 2.50 -18.58
N TYR A 19 1.77 3.52 -19.04
CA TYR A 19 1.16 4.53 -18.18
C TYR A 19 -0.30 4.15 -18.03
N THR A 20 -0.71 3.87 -16.80
CA THR A 20 -2.10 3.56 -16.46
C THR A 20 -2.37 4.11 -15.07
N SER A 21 -3.58 4.62 -14.87
CA SER A 21 -4.08 4.83 -13.52
C SER A 21 -4.28 3.48 -12.83
N PHE A 22 -4.03 3.43 -11.53
CA PHE A 22 -4.33 2.26 -10.70
C PHE A 22 -4.89 2.71 -9.35
N VAL A 23 -5.69 1.86 -8.72
CA VAL A 23 -6.21 2.04 -7.37
C VAL A 23 -6.01 0.73 -6.61
N ARG A 24 -5.56 0.82 -5.35
CA ARG A 24 -5.46 -0.30 -4.42
C ARG A 24 -6.14 0.10 -3.11
N SER A 25 -6.92 -0.82 -2.55
CA SER A 25 -7.63 -0.62 -1.29
C SER A 25 -7.36 -1.80 -0.37
N PHE A 26 -7.17 -1.51 0.91
CA PHE A 26 -6.94 -2.50 1.96
C PHE A 26 -7.91 -2.25 3.11
N THR A 27 -8.48 -3.32 3.65
CA THR A 27 -9.27 -3.23 4.88
C THR A 27 -8.32 -3.31 6.07
N LEU A 28 -8.30 -2.27 6.89
CA LEU A 28 -7.50 -2.25 8.12
C LEU A 28 -8.27 -2.90 9.27
N PRO A 29 -7.59 -3.64 10.16
CA PRO A 29 -8.21 -4.17 11.37
C PRO A 29 -8.57 -3.03 12.34
N GLU A 30 -9.50 -3.29 13.27
CA GLU A 30 -9.91 -2.30 14.29
C GLU A 30 -8.76 -1.85 15.20
N THR A 31 -7.72 -2.67 15.29
CA THR A 31 -6.48 -2.41 16.03
C THR A 31 -5.54 -1.44 15.32
N ALA A 32 -5.83 -1.01 14.08
CA ALA A 32 -5.07 0.02 13.40
C ALA A 32 -5.40 1.41 13.96
N ASN A 33 -4.37 2.22 14.19
CA ASN A 33 -4.50 3.61 14.60
C ASN A 33 -4.56 4.51 13.36
N GLN A 34 -5.77 4.97 13.00
CA GLN A 34 -6.00 5.80 11.82
C GLN A 34 -5.39 7.21 11.94
N GLU A 35 -5.19 7.70 13.17
CA GLU A 35 -4.59 9.03 13.42
C GLU A 35 -3.06 9.03 13.21
N LYS A 36 -2.44 7.85 13.17
CA LYS A 36 -0.99 7.65 13.05
C LYS A 36 -0.63 6.86 11.79
N ILE A 37 -1.19 7.28 10.66
CA ILE A 37 -0.81 6.81 9.33
C ILE A 37 0.21 7.77 8.76
N ASP A 38 1.32 7.24 8.27
CA ASP A 38 2.37 7.99 7.60
C ASP A 38 2.70 7.38 6.23
N ALA A 39 3.23 8.18 5.31
CA ALA A 39 3.56 7.73 3.97
C ALA A 39 4.80 8.44 3.41
N GLU A 40 5.67 7.65 2.77
CA GLU A 40 6.91 8.14 2.16
C GLU A 40 7.06 7.55 0.75
N TYR A 41 7.57 8.37 -0.18
CA TYR A 41 7.85 7.96 -1.55
C TYR A 41 9.32 8.17 -1.88
N VAL A 42 10.07 7.07 -1.96
CA VAL A 42 11.51 7.08 -2.20
C VAL A 42 11.82 6.05 -3.28
N ASP A 43 12.65 6.44 -4.25
CA ASP A 43 13.15 5.57 -5.33
C ASP A 43 12.07 4.79 -6.10
N GLY A 44 10.90 5.42 -6.29
CA GLY A 44 9.81 4.81 -7.03
C GLY A 44 8.87 3.94 -6.18
N ILE A 45 9.11 3.81 -4.87
CA ILE A 45 8.36 2.97 -3.95
C ILE A 45 7.57 3.82 -2.96
N LEU A 46 6.25 3.61 -2.91
CA LEU A 46 5.38 4.19 -1.90
C LEU A 46 5.30 3.25 -0.69
N THR A 47 5.86 3.70 0.44
CA THR A 47 5.76 3.01 1.74
C THR A 47 4.67 3.68 2.56
N ILE A 48 3.71 2.90 3.05
CA ILE A 48 2.63 3.37 3.94
C ILE A 48 2.79 2.67 5.29
N THR A 49 3.00 3.44 6.34
CA THR A 49 3.16 2.94 7.72
C THR A 49 1.86 3.16 8.48
N VAL A 50 1.26 2.07 8.96
CA VAL A 50 0.04 2.10 9.77
C VAL A 50 0.34 1.57 11.16
N SER A 51 0.35 2.46 12.15
CA SER A 51 0.60 2.08 13.54
C SER A 51 -0.57 1.30 14.13
N LYS A 52 -0.31 0.45 15.13
CA LYS A 52 -1.38 -0.18 15.94
C LYS A 52 -1.82 0.74 17.08
N LYS A 53 -3.08 0.64 17.50
CA LYS A 53 -3.60 1.25 18.73
C LYS A 53 -2.89 0.67 19.94
N GLU A 54 -2.74 1.46 20.99
CA GLU A 54 -2.05 1.03 22.21
C GLU A 54 -2.76 -0.14 22.90
N GLU A 55 -4.10 -0.17 22.82
CA GLU A 55 -4.96 -1.25 23.33
C GLU A 55 -4.73 -2.59 22.61
N ALA A 56 -4.13 -2.58 21.42
CA ALA A 56 -3.78 -3.78 20.66
C ALA A 56 -2.44 -4.41 21.08
N LYS A 57 -1.75 -3.83 22.08
CA LYS A 57 -0.60 -4.48 22.72
C LYS A 57 -1.12 -5.66 23.53
N PHE A 58 -1.23 -6.82 22.90
CA PHE A 58 -1.50 -8.06 23.61
C PHE A 58 -0.39 -8.30 24.63
N LEU A 59 -0.75 -8.38 25.91
CA LEU A 59 0.10 -8.98 26.93
C LEU A 59 0.33 -10.43 26.51
N THR A 60 1.52 -10.74 26.00
CA THR A 60 1.96 -12.13 25.81
C THR A 60 1.89 -12.82 27.16
N ARG A 61 0.85 -13.63 27.38
CA ARG A 61 0.74 -14.48 28.56
C ARG A 61 1.55 -15.73 28.30
N GLU A 62 2.62 -15.91 29.06
CA GLU A 62 3.35 -17.17 29.12
C GLU A 62 2.43 -18.22 29.76
N ILE A 63 2.16 -19.32 29.07
CA ILE A 63 1.39 -20.43 29.60
C ILE A 63 2.38 -21.50 30.04
N SER A 64 2.57 -21.65 31.36
CA SER A 64 3.36 -22.76 31.91
C SER A 64 2.58 -24.06 31.77
N VAL A 65 3.14 -25.04 31.06
CA VAL A 65 2.62 -26.42 31.01
C VAL A 65 3.11 -27.16 32.24
N LYS A 66 2.21 -27.90 32.92
CA LYS A 66 2.55 -28.81 34.03
C LYS A 66 2.93 -30.19 33.53
#